data_AF-A0A117MV38-F1
#
_entry.id   AF-A0A117MV38-F1
#
_cell.length_a   1.000
_cell.length_b   1.000
_cell.length_c   1.000
_cell.angle_alpha   90.00
_cell.angle_beta   90.00
_cell.angle_gamma   90.00
#
_symmetry.space_group_name_H-M   'P 1'
#
loop_
_entity.id
_entity.type
_entity.pdbx_description
1 polymer ?
#
loop_
_entity_poly.entity_id
_entity_poly.type
_entity_poly.pdbx_seq_one_letter_code
_entity_poly.pdbx_strand_id
1 'polypeptide(L)'
;MAAAKNRFEQVDEQQPDAITLSLGQRDGKTFGRIACPAELAGGHLVNDFLSDELEPVEAFRSAVRLANEIKAPIVVEDGQGLWQDDWGILYRED
;
A
#
# COMPACT_ATOMS: atom_id res chain seq x y z
N MET A 1 -25.31 -9.81 -5.67
CA MET A 1 -23.92 -9.95 -6.17
C MET A 1 -23.02 -9.19 -5.20
N ALA A 2 -22.20 -9.89 -4.41
CA ALA A 2 -21.14 -9.21 -3.68
C ALA A 2 -20.11 -8.77 -4.73
N ALA A 3 -19.87 -7.46 -4.87
CA ALA A 3 -18.77 -6.98 -5.68
C ALA A 3 -17.49 -7.64 -5.17
N ALA A 4 -16.65 -8.15 -6.07
CA ALA A 4 -15.37 -8.73 -5.70
C ALA A 4 -14.57 -7.65 -4.95
N LYS A 5 -14.39 -7.83 -3.63
CA LYS A 5 -13.52 -6.96 -2.84
C LYS A 5 -12.09 -7.17 -3.32
N ASN A 6 -11.35 -6.08 -3.50
CA ASN A 6 -9.92 -6.14 -3.78
C ASN A 6 -9.23 -6.91 -2.65
N ARG A 7 -8.24 -7.75 -3.01
CA ARG A 7 -7.47 -8.54 -2.06
C ARG A 7 -6.06 -7.98 -2.03
N PHE A 8 -5.54 -7.77 -0.83
CA PHE A 8 -4.22 -7.22 -0.58
C PHE A 8 -3.46 -8.16 0.35
N GLU A 9 -2.19 -8.36 0.07
CA GLU A 9 -1.32 -9.17 0.90
C GLU A 9 -0.73 -8.33 2.03
N GLN A 10 -0.73 -8.87 3.24
CA GLN A 10 -0.08 -8.29 4.41
C GLN A 10 1.35 -8.79 4.50
N VAL A 11 2.28 -7.86 4.45
CA VAL A 11 3.72 -8.09 4.57
C VAL A 11 4.27 -7.39 5.80
N ASP A 12 5.44 -7.82 6.26
CA ASP A 12 6.15 -7.16 7.37
C ASP A 12 7.24 -6.20 6.88
N GLU A 13 7.58 -6.24 5.59
CA GLU A 13 8.61 -5.42 4.96
C GLU A 13 8.27 -5.04 3.51
N GLN A 14 8.91 -3.97 3.02
CA GLN A 14 8.75 -3.50 1.65
C GLN A 14 9.17 -4.57 0.63
N GLN A 15 8.31 -4.82 -0.36
CA GLN A 15 8.62 -5.74 -1.44
C GLN A 15 9.21 -4.99 -2.65
N PRO A 16 10.27 -5.50 -3.30
CA PRO A 16 10.89 -4.86 -4.46
C PRO A 16 10.02 -4.93 -5.73
N ASP A 17 9.09 -5.88 -5.79
CA ASP A 17 8.20 -6.15 -6.91
C ASP A 17 6.74 -5.70 -6.69
N ALA A 18 6.47 -4.96 -5.60
CA ALA A 18 5.14 -4.42 -5.30
C ALA A 18 5.18 -3.01 -4.71
N ILE A 19 4.08 -2.28 -4.88
CA ILE A 19 3.87 -1.02 -4.15
C ILE A 19 3.53 -1.39 -2.71
N THR A 20 4.30 -0.86 -1.77
CA THR A 20 4.06 -1.09 -0.34
C THR A 20 3.28 0.07 0.26
N LEU A 21 2.12 -0.23 0.84
CA LEU A 21 1.35 0.68 1.67
C LEU A 21 1.64 0.38 3.14
N SER A 22 2.44 1.22 3.79
CA SER A 22 2.72 1.08 5.23
C SER A 22 1.71 1.90 6.03
N LEU A 23 1.05 1.26 6.97
CA LEU A 23 0.12 1.87 7.91
C LEU A 23 0.76 1.93 9.29
N GLY A 24 0.72 3.11 9.92
CA GLY A 24 1.29 3.30 11.24
C GLY A 24 0.53 4.29 12.08
N GLN A 25 0.85 4.32 13.36
CA GLN A 25 0.39 5.34 14.30
C GLN A 25 1.58 6.10 14.87
N ARG A 26 1.49 7.44 14.89
CA ARG A 26 2.47 8.35 15.48
C ARG A 26 1.73 9.45 16.23
N ASP A 27 2.14 9.71 17.47
CA ASP A 27 1.53 10.71 18.35
C ASP A 27 -0.01 10.58 18.47
N GLY A 28 -0.50 9.33 18.51
CA GLY A 28 -1.92 9.01 18.58
C GLY A 28 -2.69 9.17 17.26
N LYS A 29 -2.06 9.66 16.20
CA LYS A 29 -2.65 9.78 14.86
C LYS A 29 -2.21 8.65 13.96
N THR A 30 -3.15 8.06 13.25
CA THR A 30 -2.87 7.08 12.21
C THR A 30 -2.40 7.79 10.95
N PHE A 31 -1.41 7.23 10.28
CA PHE A 31 -0.88 7.71 9.01
C PHE A 31 -0.64 6.53 8.07
N GLY A 32 -0.60 6.81 6.77
CA GLY A 32 -0.16 5.89 5.74
C GLY A 32 1.03 6.48 4.99
N ARG A 33 1.91 5.60 4.50
CA ARG A 33 2.99 5.93 3.58
C ARG A 33 3.00 4.95 2.43
N ILE A 34 3.42 5.42 1.27
CA ILE A 34 3.50 4.63 0.04
C ILE A 34 4.97 4.56 -0.35
N ALA A 35 5.46 3.35 -0.53
CA ALA A 35 6.78 3.10 -1.08
C ALA A 35 6.62 2.35 -2.41
N CYS A 36 7.14 2.94 -3.49
CA CYS A 36 7.16 2.33 -4.80
C CYS A 36 8.62 2.21 -5.26
N PRO A 37 9.16 0.99 -5.37
CA PRO A 37 10.49 0.76 -5.94
C PRO A 37 10.59 1.32 -7.36
N ALA A 38 11.72 1.93 -7.70
CA ALA A 38 11.94 2.45 -9.06
C ALA A 38 11.99 1.32 -10.11
N GLU A 39 12.55 0.17 -9.73
CA GLU A 39 12.64 -1.02 -10.58
C GLU A 39 11.25 -1.50 -11.01
N LEU A 40 10.27 -1.44 -10.10
CA LEU A 40 8.87 -1.79 -10.37
C LEU A 40 8.20 -0.80 -11.33
N ALA A 41 8.58 0.47 -11.26
CA ALA A 41 8.01 1.51 -12.10
C ALA A 41 8.53 1.46 -13.56
N GLY A 42 9.39 0.51 -13.93
CA GLY A 42 9.75 0.25 -15.33
C GLY A 42 10.34 1.46 -16.09
N GLY A 43 11.02 2.35 -15.38
CA GLY A 43 11.57 3.61 -15.92
C GLY A 43 10.66 4.84 -15.80
N HIS A 44 9.47 4.71 -15.22
CA HIS A 44 8.61 5.86 -14.87
C HIS A 44 9.14 6.65 -13.66
N LEU A 45 9.95 6.01 -12.80
CA LEU A 45 10.62 6.63 -11.66
C LEU A 45 12.14 6.58 -11.85
N VAL A 46 12.81 7.68 -11.49
CA VAL A 46 14.28 7.80 -11.54
C VAL A 46 14.92 7.24 -10.26
N ASN A 47 14.20 7.29 -9.13
CA ASN A 47 14.59 6.76 -7.84
C ASN A 47 13.35 6.21 -7.13
N ASP A 48 13.55 5.40 -6.09
CA ASP A 48 12.45 4.89 -5.27
C ASP A 48 11.57 6.04 -4.79
N PHE A 49 10.27 5.87 -5.01
CA PHE A 49 9.29 6.85 -4.57
C PHE A 49 8.84 6.50 -3.16
N LEU A 50 8.99 7.45 -2.25
CA LEU A 50 8.44 7.39 -0.90
C LEU A 50 7.56 8.62 -0.69
N SER A 51 6.30 8.40 -0.32
CA SER A 51 5.39 9.50 0.00
C SER A 51 5.67 10.08 1.38
N ASP A 52 5.27 11.33 1.59
CA ASP A 52 5.07 11.91 2.92
C ASP A 52 4.00 11.13 3.71
N GLU A 53 3.87 11.47 5.00
CA GLU A 53 2.79 10.96 5.86
C GLU A 53 1.45 11.53 5.41
N LEU A 54 0.55 10.64 5.02
CA LEU A 54 -0.80 10.96 4.60
C LEU A 54 -1.82 10.36 5.57
N GLU A 55 -3.07 10.80 5.50
CA GLU A 55 -4.13 10.05 6.15
C GLU A 55 -4.21 8.63 5.55
N PRO A 56 -4.48 7.58 6.36
CA PRO A 56 -4.47 6.19 5.88
C PRO A 56 -5.31 5.95 4.62
N VAL A 57 -6.49 6.57 4.57
CA VAL A 57 -7.41 6.48 3.42
C VAL A 57 -6.87 7.18 2.17
N GLU A 58 -6.16 8.30 2.34
CA GLU A 58 -5.55 9.03 1.23
C GLU A 58 -4.33 8.29 0.68
N ALA A 59 -3.52 7.71 1.56
CA ALA A 59 -2.42 6.83 1.20
C ALA A 59 -2.94 5.62 0.41
N PHE A 60 -3.98 4.95 0.89
CA PHE A 60 -4.61 3.83 0.19
C PHE A 60 -5.10 4.22 -1.21
N ARG A 61 -5.87 5.30 -1.34
CA ARG A 61 -6.37 5.77 -2.64
C ARG A 61 -5.24 6.09 -3.61
N SER A 62 -4.18 6.72 -3.12
CA SER A 62 -3.02 7.08 -3.93
C SER A 62 -2.21 5.86 -4.36
N ALA A 63 -2.03 4.87 -3.46
CA ALA A 63 -1.40 3.58 -3.79
C ALA A 63 -2.19 2.85 -4.88
N VAL A 64 -3.52 2.76 -4.74
CA VAL A 64 -4.39 2.13 -5.75
C VAL A 64 -4.29 2.83 -7.09
N ARG A 65 -4.24 4.16 -7.11
CA ARG A 65 -4.06 4.91 -8.35
C ARG A 65 -2.71 4.60 -9.00
N LEU A 66 -1.63 4.60 -8.22
CA LEU A 66 -0.29 4.29 -8.71
C LEU A 66 -0.22 2.86 -9.26
N ALA A 67 -0.74 1.88 -8.51
CA ALA A 67 -0.82 0.48 -8.93
C ALA A 67 -1.55 0.31 -10.26
N ASN A 68 -2.66 1.03 -10.45
CA ASN A 68 -3.40 0.99 -11.71
C ASN A 68 -2.65 1.63 -12.89
N GLU A 69 -1.80 2.62 -12.61
CA GLU A 69 -0.98 3.33 -13.60
C GLU A 69 0.18 2.45 -14.08
N ILE A 70 0.97 1.88 -13.15
CA ILE A 70 2.13 1.05 -13.48
C ILE A 70 1.81 -0.45 -13.58
N LYS A 71 0.54 -0.83 -13.41
CA LYS A 71 0.05 -2.24 -13.41
C LYS A 71 0.79 -3.13 -12.41
N ALA A 72 1.09 -2.59 -11.23
CA ALA A 72 1.80 -3.28 -10.17
C ALA A 72 0.86 -3.81 -9.07
N PRO A 73 1.23 -4.89 -8.37
CA PRO A 73 0.53 -5.32 -7.17
C PRO A 73 0.75 -4.33 -6.01
N ILE A 74 -0.17 -4.37 -5.04
CA ILE A 74 -0.05 -3.63 -3.78
C ILE A 74 0.03 -4.63 -2.63
N VAL A 75 1.05 -4.46 -1.81
CA VAL A 75 1.21 -5.13 -0.52
C VAL A 75 1.02 -4.10 0.59
N VAL A 76 0.59 -4.57 1.76
CA VAL A 76 0.23 -3.72 2.89
C VAL A 76 1.08 -4.12 4.08
N GLU A 77 1.85 -3.19 4.59
CA GLU A 77 2.53 -3.34 5.86
C GLU A 77 1.63 -2.73 6.94
N ASP A 78 0.94 -3.60 7.70
CA ASP A 78 0.03 -3.19 8.77
C ASP A 78 0.36 -3.91 10.08
N GLY A 79 1.44 -3.51 10.74
CA GLY A 79 1.84 -4.09 12.02
C GLY A 79 0.94 -3.71 13.20
N GLN A 80 0.02 -2.77 13.02
CA GLN A 80 -0.82 -2.20 14.08
C GLN A 80 -2.32 -2.50 13.91
N GLY A 81 -2.73 -3.20 12.85
CA GLY A 81 -4.14 -3.55 12.62
C GLY A 81 -5.00 -2.33 12.25
N LEU A 82 -4.44 -1.39 11.50
CA LEU A 82 -5.11 -0.16 11.05
C LEU A 82 -5.88 -0.35 9.74
N TRP A 83 -5.75 -1.50 9.08
CA TRP A 83 -6.50 -1.83 7.88
C TRP A 83 -8.01 -1.81 8.12
N GLN A 84 -8.75 -1.32 7.13
CA GLN A 84 -10.21 -1.26 7.18
C GLN A 84 -10.84 -2.25 6.19
N ASP A 85 -11.78 -3.08 6.66
CA ASP A 85 -12.52 -4.06 5.83
C ASP A 85 -13.27 -3.46 4.64
N ASP A 86 -13.52 -2.15 4.67
CA ASP A 86 -14.14 -1.41 3.57
C ASP A 86 -13.17 -1.24 2.38
N TRP A 87 -11.86 -1.18 2.62
CA TRP A 87 -10.84 -1.01 1.58
C TRP A 87 -10.61 -2.29 0.78
N GLY A 88 -10.77 -3.44 1.42
CA GLY A 88 -10.59 -4.75 0.82
C GLY A 88 -10.35 -5.84 1.84
N ILE A 89 -10.05 -7.03 1.33
CA ILE A 89 -9.65 -8.17 2.14
C ILE A 89 -8.13 -8.11 2.29
N LEU A 90 -7.65 -7.90 3.50
CA LEU A 90 -6.26 -8.08 3.85
C LEU A 90 -6.04 -9.56 4.23
N TYR A 91 -5.11 -10.22 3.56
CA TYR A 91 -4.74 -11.61 3.87
C TYR A 91 -3.22 -11.70 4.05
N ARG A 92 -2.75 -12.66 4.84
CA ARG A 92 -1.34 -13.00 4.95
C ARG A 92 -1.15 -14.38 4.33
N GLU A 93 -0.19 -14.52 3.41
CA GLU A 93 0.25 -15.85 2.98
C GLU A 93 1.10 -16.48 4.11
N ASP A 94 0.83 -17.75 4.42
CA ASP A 94 1.49 -18.54 5.48
C ASP A 94 2.77 -19.21 4.96
#